data_AF-A0A959KX13-F1
#
_entry.id   AF-A0A959KX13-F1
#
_cell.length_a   1.000
_cell.length_b   1.000
_cell.length_c   1.000
_cell.angle_alpha   90.00
_cell.angle_beta   90.00
_cell.angle_gamma   90.00
#
_symmetry.space_group_name_H-M   'P 1'
#
loop_
_entity.id
_entity.type
_entity.pdbx_description
1 polymer ?
#
loop_
_entity_poly.entity_id
_entity_poly.type
_entity_poly.pdbx_seq_one_letter_code
_entity_poly.pdbx_strand_id
1 'polypeptide(L)'
;FNRRWFIRWGITREFYNSIYREHSFGLGWQFNLAPDKRPFFLRPSIQHSRLDYARKVGVAENDFGKFKAGGEKLRSDEITMYYGSRVHFFKPSLEMALELNPDLDLFIRGSYLLPFADNRHLYLREKGRVFRRKARTSLDNDHNLVERDDAPFNGKLADYQSFLISIGVVFK
;
A
#
# COMPACT_ATOMS: atom_id res chain seq x y z
N PHE A 1 -6.65 30.05 15.63
CA PHE A 1 -5.35 29.35 15.46
C PHE A 1 -5.12 29.07 13.97
N ASN A 2 -4.22 29.81 13.32
CA ASN A 2 -3.98 29.77 11.88
C ASN A 2 -2.95 28.67 11.54
N ARG A 3 -3.33 27.39 11.65
CA ARG A 3 -2.41 26.27 11.34
C ARG A 3 -2.23 26.17 9.82
N ARG A 4 -1.05 26.59 9.35
CA ARG A 4 -0.63 26.52 7.94
C ARG A 4 -0.05 25.17 7.53
N TRP A 5 0.03 24.20 8.44
CA TRP A 5 0.58 22.86 8.21
C TRP A 5 -0.38 21.78 8.69
N PHE A 6 -0.30 20.61 8.07
CA PHE A 6 -1.07 19.44 8.45
C PHE A 6 -0.23 18.16 8.33
N ILE A 7 -0.61 17.15 9.11
CA ILE A 7 -0.12 15.79 8.97
C ILE A 7 -1.19 14.98 8.25
N ARG A 8 -0.77 14.10 7.34
CA ARG A 8 -1.64 13.18 6.64
C ARG A 8 -1.21 11.75 6.92
N TRP A 9 -2.14 10.95 7.40
CA TRP A 9 -1.97 9.53 7.56
C TRP A 9 -3.05 8.81 6.76
N GLY A 10 -2.66 7.78 6.02
CA GLY A 10 -3.55 7.02 5.16
C GLY A 10 -3.35 5.53 5.34
N ILE A 11 -4.46 4.79 5.40
CA ILE A 11 -4.47 3.33 5.27
C ILE A 11 -5.43 2.99 4.14
N THR A 12 -4.93 2.24 3.17
CA THR A 12 -5.76 1.60 2.15
C THR A 12 -5.70 0.10 2.36
N ARG A 13 -6.85 -0.59 2.30
CA ARG A 13 -6.93 -2.05 2.35
C ARG A 13 -7.98 -2.55 1.39
N GLU A 14 -7.65 -3.59 0.63
CA GLU A 14 -8.61 -4.37 -0.13
C GLU A 14 -8.88 -5.69 0.63
N PHE A 15 -10.14 -6.15 0.63
CA PHE A 15 -10.60 -7.30 1.41
C PHE A 15 -10.77 -8.59 0.59
N TYR A 16 -10.36 -8.60 -0.68
CA TYR A 16 -10.55 -9.77 -1.55
C TYR A 16 -9.38 -10.77 -1.48
N ASN A 17 -9.21 -11.60 -2.51
CA ASN A 17 -8.20 -12.66 -2.58
C ASN A 17 -6.75 -12.18 -2.77
N SER A 18 -6.53 -10.87 -2.93
CA SER A 18 -5.22 -10.21 -2.99
C SER A 18 -4.88 -9.57 -1.64
N ILE A 19 -3.59 -9.56 -1.31
CA ILE A 19 -3.09 -8.67 -0.27
C ILE A 19 -2.85 -7.33 -0.97
N TYR A 20 -3.73 -6.35 -0.78
CA TYR A 20 -3.46 -4.97 -1.16
C TYR A 20 -3.57 -4.11 0.10
N ARG A 21 -2.43 -3.58 0.55
CA ARG A 21 -2.36 -2.75 1.76
C ARG A 21 -1.37 -1.61 1.54
N GLU A 22 -1.86 -0.39 1.65
CA GLU A 22 -1.02 0.81 1.63
C GLU A 22 -1.03 1.45 3.01
N HIS A 23 0.14 1.89 3.47
CA HIS A 23 0.27 2.84 4.56
C HIS A 23 0.99 4.07 4.04
N SER A 24 0.39 5.24 4.22
CA SER A 24 1.03 6.50 3.89
C SER A 24 1.11 7.40 5.11
N PHE A 25 2.20 8.15 5.18
CA PHE A 25 2.41 9.21 6.15
C PHE A 25 3.04 10.40 5.45
N GLY A 26 2.59 11.60 5.76
CA GLY A 26 3.12 12.79 5.14
C GLY A 26 2.77 14.08 5.84
N LEU A 27 3.36 15.14 5.31
CA LEU A 27 3.26 16.49 5.79
C LEU A 27 2.82 17.39 4.63
N GLY A 28 2.07 18.43 4.95
CA GLY A 28 1.64 19.38 3.96
C GLY A 28 1.39 20.75 4.55
N TRP A 29 1.20 21.70 3.65
CA TRP A 29 0.85 23.07 3.99
C TRP A 29 -0.52 23.40 3.45
N GLN A 30 -1.20 24.35 4.08
CA GLN A 30 -2.50 24.84 3.65
C GLN A 30 -2.46 26.35 3.48
N PHE A 31 -2.93 26.81 2.32
CA PHE A 31 -3.04 28.22 1.97
C PHE A 31 -4.48 28.52 1.59
N ASN A 32 -5.14 29.47 2.26
CA ASN A 32 -6.41 30.00 1.78
C ASN A 32 -6.12 31.06 0.71
N LEU A 33 -6.46 30.77 -0.54
CA LEU A 33 -6.27 31.66 -1.68
C LEU A 33 -7.40 32.69 -1.80
N ALA A 34 -8.52 32.49 -1.11
CA ALA A 34 -9.67 33.39 -1.10
C ALA A 34 -10.08 33.72 0.35
N PRO A 35 -9.26 34.49 1.09
CA PRO A 35 -9.52 34.79 2.50
C PRO A 35 -10.81 35.60 2.74
N ASP A 36 -11.16 36.48 1.80
CA ASP A 36 -12.30 37.41 1.94
C ASP A 36 -13.61 36.87 1.33
N LYS A 37 -13.58 35.66 0.76
CA LYS A 37 -14.72 35.00 0.12
C LYS A 37 -14.88 33.59 0.70
N ARG A 38 -15.72 32.79 0.05
CA ARG A 38 -15.84 31.36 0.35
C ARG A 38 -14.44 30.71 0.34
N PRO A 39 -14.00 30.08 1.43
CA PRO A 39 -12.64 29.58 1.54
C PRO A 39 -12.28 28.61 0.42
N PHE A 40 -11.15 28.89 -0.24
CA PHE A 40 -10.56 28.06 -1.28
C PHE A 40 -9.12 27.75 -0.89
N PHE A 41 -8.85 26.49 -0.61
CA PHE A 41 -7.58 26.04 -0.07
C PHE A 41 -6.72 25.39 -1.15
N LEU A 42 -5.46 25.80 -1.21
CA LEU A 42 -4.39 25.07 -1.90
C LEU A 42 -3.56 24.32 -0.85
N ARG A 43 -3.37 23.03 -1.09
CA ARG A 43 -2.73 22.10 -0.13
C ARG A 43 -1.63 21.28 -0.81
N PRO A 44 -0.42 21.83 -1.00
CA PRO A 44 0.73 21.02 -1.41
C PRO A 44 1.15 20.10 -0.26
N SER A 45 1.44 18.84 -0.57
CA SER A 45 1.89 17.87 0.43
C SER A 45 2.80 16.80 -0.14
N ILE A 46 3.56 16.20 0.74
CA ILE A 46 4.54 15.16 0.44
C ILE A 46 4.28 13.98 1.36
N GLN A 47 4.22 12.78 0.80
CA GLN A 47 3.93 11.57 1.55
C GLN A 47 4.95 10.49 1.22
N HIS A 48 5.41 9.78 2.24
CA HIS A 48 6.03 8.48 2.08
C HIS A 48 4.93 7.42 2.18
N SER A 49 4.93 6.47 1.25
CA SER A 49 3.98 5.37 1.25
C SER A 49 4.69 4.03 1.12
N ARG A 50 4.17 3.02 1.84
CA ARG A 50 4.56 1.63 1.71
C ARG A 50 3.35 0.83 1.24
N LEU A 51 3.43 0.32 0.01
CA LEU A 51 2.44 -0.55 -0.60
C LEU A 51 2.92 -2.00 -0.50
N ASP A 52 2.15 -2.84 0.19
CA ASP A 52 2.27 -4.29 0.13
C ASP A 52 1.21 -4.82 -0.84
N TYR A 53 1.65 -5.44 -1.94
CA TYR A 53 0.78 -6.06 -2.94
C TYR A 53 1.15 -7.52 -3.16
N ALA A 54 0.21 -8.45 -3.04
CA ALA A 54 0.44 -9.86 -3.34
C ALA A 54 -0.80 -10.53 -3.94
N ARG A 55 -0.58 -11.42 -4.90
CA ARG A 55 -1.61 -12.28 -5.49
C ARG A 55 -1.44 -13.70 -5.00
N LYS A 56 -2.56 -14.39 -4.77
CA LYS A 56 -2.56 -15.82 -4.45
C LYS A 56 -2.02 -16.59 -5.65
N VAL A 57 -1.03 -17.45 -5.41
CA VAL A 57 -0.43 -18.32 -6.45
C VAL A 57 -0.93 -19.75 -6.30
N GLY A 58 -1.16 -20.21 -5.07
CA GLY A 58 -1.62 -21.58 -4.83
C GLY A 58 -1.76 -21.92 -3.36
N VAL A 59 -1.98 -23.22 -3.11
CA VAL A 59 -1.96 -23.83 -1.79
C VAL A 59 -0.94 -24.95 -1.84
N ALA A 60 -0.07 -25.02 -0.85
CA ALA A 60 0.87 -26.12 -0.65
C ALA A 60 0.44 -26.93 0.58
N GLU A 61 0.60 -28.24 0.46
CA GLU A 61 0.55 -29.14 1.61
C GLU A 61 1.85 -29.01 2.40
N ASN A 62 1.74 -29.13 3.71
CA ASN A 62 2.85 -29.02 4.63
C ASN A 62 2.85 -30.23 5.55
N ASP A 63 3.98 -30.92 5.59
CA ASP A 63 4.27 -31.92 6.62
C ASP A 63 4.28 -31.24 7.99
N PHE A 64 3.18 -31.44 8.71
CA PHE A 64 2.83 -30.79 9.96
C PHE A 64 4.05 -30.51 10.86
N GLY A 65 4.35 -29.22 11.05
CA GLY A 65 5.36 -28.78 12.00
C GLY A 65 6.82 -29.08 11.62
N LYS A 66 7.13 -29.37 10.36
CA LYS A 66 8.52 -29.43 9.86
C LYS A 66 8.91 -28.23 9.00
N PHE A 67 7.95 -27.62 8.31
CA PHE A 67 8.24 -26.51 7.41
C PHE A 67 8.52 -25.19 8.14
N LYS A 68 9.63 -24.56 7.75
CA LYS A 68 10.06 -23.24 8.22
C LYS A 68 10.32 -22.35 7.02
N ALA A 69 9.81 -21.12 7.05
CA ALA A 69 10.06 -20.14 6.01
C ALA A 69 10.26 -18.76 6.64
N GLY A 70 11.27 -18.01 6.19
CA GLY A 70 11.60 -16.69 6.75
C GLY A 70 11.84 -16.69 8.26
N GLY A 71 12.39 -17.79 8.80
CA GLY A 71 12.59 -17.99 10.25
C GLY A 71 11.35 -18.43 11.04
N GLU A 72 10.16 -18.40 10.43
CA GLU A 72 8.91 -18.76 11.09
C GLU A 72 8.54 -20.22 10.86
N LYS A 73 8.15 -20.91 11.94
CA LYS A 73 7.66 -22.29 11.88
C LYS A 73 6.17 -22.29 11.56
N LEU A 74 5.82 -22.83 10.39
CA LEU A 74 4.43 -23.05 9.96
C LEU A 74 4.00 -24.44 10.39
N ARG A 75 2.90 -24.51 11.12
CA ARG A 75 2.43 -25.71 11.81
C ARG A 75 1.11 -26.22 11.24
N SER A 76 0.51 -25.58 10.24
CA SER A 76 -0.72 -26.03 9.59
C SER A 76 -0.43 -27.02 8.46
N ASP A 77 -1.35 -27.94 8.19
CA ASP A 77 -1.29 -28.92 7.08
C ASP A 77 -1.41 -28.25 5.71
N GLU A 78 -2.09 -27.10 5.65
CA GLU A 78 -2.25 -26.33 4.41
C GLU A 78 -1.71 -24.90 4.58
N ILE A 79 -0.88 -24.49 3.61
CA ILE A 79 -0.30 -23.16 3.52
C ILE A 79 -0.75 -22.51 2.21
N THR A 80 -1.42 -21.36 2.30
CA THR A 80 -1.70 -20.54 1.11
C THR A 80 -0.47 -19.71 0.76
N MET A 81 -0.06 -19.78 -0.49
CA MET A 81 1.09 -19.06 -1.03
C MET A 81 0.62 -17.85 -1.83
N TYR A 82 1.27 -16.71 -1.60
CA TYR A 82 1.09 -15.50 -2.36
C TYR A 82 2.45 -15.01 -2.85
N TYR A 83 2.48 -14.54 -4.09
CA TYR A 83 3.64 -13.87 -4.66
C TYR A 83 3.29 -12.39 -4.78
N GLY A 84 4.22 -11.54 -4.37
CA GLY A 84 3.96 -10.13 -4.20
C GLY A 84 5.21 -9.26 -4.17
N SER A 85 4.99 -7.96 -4.14
CA SER A 85 6.03 -6.96 -3.94
C SER A 85 5.66 -6.02 -2.80
N ARG A 86 6.70 -5.49 -2.18
CA ARG A 86 6.62 -4.33 -1.30
C ARG A 86 7.30 -3.18 -2.02
N VAL A 87 6.53 -2.12 -2.29
CA VAL A 87 7.04 -0.94 -2.96
C VAL A 87 6.92 0.27 -2.05
N HIS A 88 8.00 1.03 -1.98
CA HIS A 88 8.04 2.32 -1.31
C HIS A 88 7.93 3.43 -2.33
N PHE A 89 7.01 4.35 -2.06
CA PHE A 89 6.73 5.51 -2.91
C PHE A 89 7.00 6.81 -2.17
N PHE A 90 7.54 7.75 -2.92
CA PHE A 90 7.47 9.16 -2.61
C PHE A 90 6.30 9.76 -3.40
N LYS A 91 5.39 10.45 -2.72
CA LYS A 91 4.10 10.91 -3.26
C LYS A 91 3.94 12.42 -3.07
N PRO A 92 4.58 13.26 -3.90
CA PRO A 92 4.23 14.66 -3.97
C PRO A 92 2.81 14.80 -4.51
N SER A 93 2.06 15.71 -3.93
CA SER A 93 0.66 15.92 -4.28
C SER A 93 0.26 17.38 -4.13
N LEU A 94 -0.66 17.78 -4.98
CA LEU A 94 -1.30 19.08 -4.95
C LEU A 94 -2.81 18.88 -4.83
N GLU A 95 -3.40 19.48 -3.81
CA GLU A 95 -4.84 19.44 -3.58
C GLU A 95 -5.43 20.83 -3.63
N MET A 96 -6.55 20.95 -4.32
CA MET A 96 -7.42 22.11 -4.28
C MET A 96 -8.69 21.71 -3.54
N ALA A 97 -9.09 22.49 -2.55
CA ALA A 97 -10.29 22.24 -1.76
C ALA A 97 -11.16 23.49 -1.69
N LEU A 98 -12.46 23.32 -1.90
CA LEU A 98 -13.48 24.35 -1.79
C LEU A 98 -14.38 24.02 -0.61
N GLU A 99 -14.55 24.99 0.30
CA GLU A 99 -15.48 24.83 1.41
C GLU A 99 -16.93 24.90 0.90
N LEU A 100 -17.66 23.79 0.95
CA LEU A 100 -19.06 23.75 0.53
C LEU A 100 -20.00 24.28 1.63
N ASN A 101 -19.73 23.95 2.88
CA ASN A 101 -20.36 24.55 4.04
C ASN A 101 -19.35 24.50 5.21
N PRO A 102 -19.64 25.10 6.37
CA PRO A 102 -18.69 25.11 7.49
C PRO A 102 -18.20 23.72 7.93
N ASP A 103 -18.96 22.66 7.63
CA ASP A 103 -18.70 21.28 8.06
C ASP A 103 -18.14 20.39 6.93
N LEU A 104 -18.05 20.88 5.68
CA LEU A 104 -17.76 20.06 4.51
C LEU A 104 -16.90 20.79 3.48
N ASP A 105 -15.75 20.22 3.15
CA ASP A 105 -14.91 20.61 2.02
C ASP A 105 -15.03 19.59 0.89
N LEU A 106 -15.18 20.04 -0.36
CA LEU A 106 -14.93 19.23 -1.55
C LEU A 106 -13.49 19.42 -2.00
N PHE A 107 -12.76 18.35 -2.33
CA PHE A 107 -11.40 18.46 -2.83
C PHE A 107 -11.16 17.65 -4.09
N ILE A 108 -10.19 18.12 -4.88
CA ILE A 108 -9.56 17.41 -5.98
C ILE A 108 -8.05 17.39 -5.72
N ARG A 109 -7.45 16.22 -5.82
CA ARG A 109 -6.02 16.01 -5.56
C ARG A 109 -5.36 15.27 -6.71
N GLY A 110 -4.30 15.86 -7.25
CA GLY A 110 -3.34 15.18 -8.12
C GLY A 110 -2.14 14.70 -7.29
N SER A 111 -1.75 13.45 -7.45
CA SER A 111 -0.57 12.86 -6.78
C SER A 111 0.30 12.16 -7.81
N TYR A 112 1.61 12.38 -7.75
CA TYR A 112 2.58 11.65 -8.57
C TYR A 112 3.21 10.53 -7.74
N LEU A 113 3.30 9.32 -8.28
CA LEU A 113 3.84 8.15 -7.58
C LEU A 113 5.27 7.89 -8.05
N LEU A 114 6.25 8.17 -7.19
CA LEU A 114 7.67 7.91 -7.45
C LEU A 114 8.15 6.68 -6.67
N PRO A 115 8.20 5.49 -7.28
CA PRO A 115 8.76 4.31 -6.63
C PRO A 115 10.28 4.48 -6.48
N PHE A 116 10.82 4.17 -5.30
CA PHE A 116 12.27 4.25 -5.04
C PHE A 116 12.86 2.99 -4.41
N ALA A 117 12.04 2.09 -3.87
CA ALA A 117 12.46 0.76 -3.44
C ALA A 117 11.36 -0.25 -3.74
N ASP A 118 11.75 -1.41 -4.27
CA ASP A 118 10.84 -2.49 -4.65
C ASP A 118 11.49 -3.82 -4.26
N ASN A 119 10.87 -4.52 -3.31
CA ASN A 119 11.36 -5.80 -2.82
C ASN A 119 10.32 -6.88 -3.09
N ARG A 120 10.76 -7.99 -3.67
CA ARG A 120 9.87 -9.10 -4.03
C ARG A 120 9.80 -10.13 -2.92
N HIS A 121 8.61 -10.62 -2.67
CA HIS A 121 8.33 -11.46 -1.52
C HIS A 121 7.39 -12.60 -1.87
N LEU A 122 7.71 -13.76 -1.30
CA LEU A 122 6.78 -14.87 -1.19
C LEU A 122 6.15 -14.82 0.20
N TYR A 123 4.84 -14.65 0.25
CA TYR A 123 4.06 -14.62 1.49
C TYR A 123 3.37 -15.95 1.69
N LEU A 124 3.46 -16.46 2.91
CA LEU A 124 2.88 -17.73 3.30
C LEU A 124 1.89 -17.50 4.44
N ARG A 125 0.71 -18.10 4.33
CA ARG A 125 -0.35 -17.97 5.32
C ARG A 125 -0.91 -19.33 5.68
N GLU A 126 -0.93 -19.65 6.97
CA GLU A 126 -1.59 -20.87 7.47
C GLU A 126 -3.10 -20.82 7.23
N LYS A 127 -3.67 -21.96 6.84
CA LYS A 127 -5.12 -22.19 6.78
C LYS A 127 -5.60 -22.98 8.02
N GLY A 128 -6.91 -22.97 8.28
CA GLY A 128 -7.53 -23.87 9.28
C GLY A 128 -7.31 -23.53 10.76
N ARG A 129 -6.73 -22.37 11.08
CA ARG A 129 -6.44 -21.96 12.47
C ARG A 129 -7.05 -20.62 12.83
N VAL A 130 -7.39 -20.45 14.11
CA VAL A 130 -7.88 -19.20 14.70
C VAL A 130 -6.75 -18.15 14.73
N PHE A 131 -5.57 -18.52 15.23
CA PHE A 131 -4.36 -17.69 15.20
C PHE A 131 -3.44 -18.10 14.05
N ARG A 132 -3.71 -17.57 12.86
CA ARG A 132 -2.96 -17.90 11.64
C ARG A 132 -1.59 -17.24 11.65
N ARG A 133 -0.52 -18.02 11.56
CA ARG A 133 0.82 -17.48 11.34
C ARG A 133 1.00 -17.01 9.90
N LYS A 134 1.85 -16.02 9.73
CA LYS A 134 2.25 -15.48 8.43
C LYS A 134 3.77 -15.50 8.36
N ALA A 135 4.31 -16.07 7.31
CA ALA A 135 5.74 -16.03 7.01
C ALA A 135 5.97 -15.25 5.71
N ARG A 136 7.18 -14.70 5.58
CA ARG A 136 7.58 -13.95 4.40
C ARG A 136 9.04 -14.24 4.09
N THR A 137 9.31 -14.59 2.84
CA THR A 137 10.66 -14.84 2.34
C THR A 137 10.97 -13.86 1.21
N SER A 138 12.16 -13.25 1.24
CA SER A 138 12.63 -12.37 0.14
C SER A 138 13.10 -13.20 -1.04
N LEU A 139 12.76 -12.76 -2.25
CA LEU A 139 13.19 -13.41 -3.50
C LEU A 139 14.50 -12.82 -4.04
N ASP A 140 15.07 -11.82 -3.37
CA ASP A 140 16.38 -11.24 -3.73
C ASP A 140 17.55 -12.08 -3.23
N ASN A 141 17.28 -13.25 -2.62
CA ASN A 141 18.29 -14.22 -2.21
C ASN A 141 18.23 -15.44 -3.16
N ASP A 142 19.38 -15.93 -3.63
CA ASP A 142 19.57 -16.99 -4.66
C ASP A 142 18.92 -18.36 -4.36
N HIS A 143 18.24 -18.52 -3.23
CA HIS A 143 17.63 -19.79 -2.81
C HIS A 143 16.15 -19.93 -3.15
N ASN A 144 15.53 -18.92 -3.75
CA ASN A 144 14.11 -18.97 -4.13
C ASN A 144 13.94 -18.70 -5.62
N LEU A 145 13.39 -19.68 -6.33
CA LEU A 145 13.06 -19.57 -7.75
C LEU A 145 11.54 -19.48 -7.91
N VAL A 146 11.09 -18.52 -8.69
CA VAL A 146 9.70 -18.40 -9.13
C VAL A 146 9.73 -18.42 -10.64
N GLU A 147 8.95 -19.29 -11.25
CA GLU A 147 8.88 -19.44 -12.71
C GLU A 147 7.48 -19.12 -13.21
N ARG A 148 7.41 -18.65 -14.46
CA ARG A 148 6.20 -18.54 -15.25
C ARG A 148 6.53 -19.14 -16.62
N ASP A 149 5.75 -20.12 -17.04
CA ASP A 149 5.92 -20.81 -18.32
C ASP A 149 7.36 -21.37 -18.48
N ASP A 150 7.85 -22.04 -17.44
CA ASP A 150 9.19 -22.66 -17.36
C ASP A 150 10.38 -21.68 -17.49
N ALA A 151 10.13 -20.38 -17.31
CA ALA A 151 11.16 -19.35 -17.28
C ALA A 151 11.18 -18.60 -15.93
N PRO A 152 12.35 -18.20 -15.41
CA PRO A 152 12.45 -17.39 -14.19
C PRO A 152 11.61 -16.11 -14.28
N PHE A 153 10.60 -16.01 -13.42
CA PHE A 153 9.70 -14.86 -13.36
C PHE A 153 10.22 -13.81 -12.39
N ASN A 154 10.83 -12.79 -12.96
CA ASN A 154 11.33 -11.62 -12.24
C ASN A 154 10.47 -10.35 -12.44
N GLY A 155 9.32 -10.48 -13.11
CA GLY A 155 8.47 -9.35 -13.49
C GLY A 155 7.67 -8.73 -12.33
N LYS A 156 7.28 -7.46 -12.49
CA LYS A 156 6.35 -6.79 -11.58
C LYS A 156 4.94 -7.37 -11.78
N LEU A 157 4.21 -7.58 -10.67
CA LEU A 157 2.82 -8.05 -10.74
C LEU A 157 1.81 -6.95 -11.06
N ALA A 158 2.21 -5.70 -10.89
CA ALA A 158 1.38 -4.54 -11.17
C ALA A 158 2.27 -3.44 -11.74
N ASP A 159 1.87 -2.90 -12.88
CA ASP A 159 2.36 -1.61 -13.33
C ASP A 159 1.71 -0.53 -12.48
N TYR A 160 2.53 0.28 -11.84
CA TYR A 160 2.06 1.40 -11.05
C TYR A 160 1.84 2.58 -11.99
N GLN A 161 0.62 3.11 -12.05
CA GLN A 161 0.36 4.36 -12.75
C GLN A 161 1.16 5.48 -12.08
N SER A 162 1.93 6.25 -12.85
CA SER A 162 2.76 7.33 -12.30
C SER A 162 1.93 8.49 -11.74
N PHE A 163 0.66 8.61 -12.09
CA PHE A 163 -0.21 9.71 -11.68
C PHE A 163 -1.56 9.20 -11.18
N LEU A 164 -2.04 9.81 -10.09
CA LEU A 164 -3.32 9.51 -9.45
C LEU A 164 -4.11 10.81 -9.31
N ILE A 165 -5.35 10.81 -9.76
CA ILE A 165 -6.33 11.85 -9.43
C ILE A 165 -7.31 11.28 -8.42
N SER A 166 -7.61 12.05 -7.38
CA SER A 166 -8.61 11.70 -6.37
C SER A 166 -9.57 12.86 -6.18
N ILE A 167 -10.86 12.55 -6.12
CA ILE A 167 -11.91 13.49 -5.77
C ILE A 167 -12.54 12.98 -4.48
N GLY A 168 -12.82 13.86 -3.53
CA GLY A 168 -13.43 13.45 -2.27
C GLY A 168 -13.96 14.61 -1.47
N VAL A 169 -14.55 14.28 -0.33
CA VAL A 169 -15.08 15.24 0.63
C VAL A 169 -14.39 15.07 1.98
N VAL A 170 -14.20 16.17 2.70
CA VAL A 170 -13.69 16.18 4.07
C VAL A 170 -14.77 16.75 4.98
N PHE A 171 -15.17 15.98 5.97
CA PHE A 171 -16.04 16.44 7.06
C PHE A 171 -15.16 17.06 8.15
N LYS A 172 -15.54 18.24 8.65
CA LYS A 172 -14.80 18.99 9.67
C LYS A 172 -15.35 18.76 11.07
#